data_AF-A0A2C6MBS3-F1
#
_entry.id   AF-A0A2C6MBS3-F1
#
_cell.length_a   1.000
_cell.length_b   1.000
_cell.length_c   1.000
_cell.angle_alpha   90.00
_cell.angle_beta   90.00
_cell.angle_gamma   90.00
#
_symmetry.space_group_name_H-M   'P 1'
#
loop_
_entity.id
_entity.type
_entity.pdbx_description
1 polymer ?
#
loop_
_entity_poly.entity_id
_entity_poly.type
_entity_poly.pdbx_seq_one_letter_code
_entity_poly.pdbx_strand_id
1 'polypeptide(L)' 'MAVVEEFLSVDEVATMPLEELIEFIQQKSKNRFSDPEGVAQALKKLLGRLID' A
#
# COMPACT_ATOMS: atom_id res chain seq x y z
N MET A 1 -0.72 -8.15 26.50
CA MET A 1 0.21 -7.42 25.62
C MET A 1 -0.60 -6.97 24.42
N ALA A 2 -0.87 -5.67 24.29
CA ALA A 2 -1.63 -5.16 23.15
C ALA A 2 -0.65 -4.94 21.99
N VAL A 3 -0.88 -5.60 20.86
CA VAL A 3 -0.16 -5.33 19.61
C VAL A 3 -0.83 -4.10 19.02
N VAL A 4 -0.16 -2.95 19.07
CA VAL A 4 -0.56 -1.79 18.27
C VAL A 4 -0.08 -2.09 16.85
N GLU A 5 -1.01 -2.48 15.97
CA GLU A 5 -0.70 -2.57 14.54
C GLU A 5 -0.68 -1.15 13.96
N GLU A 6 0.45 -0.76 13.39
CA GLU A 6 0.53 0.46 12.57
C GLU A 6 -0.17 0.23 11.24
N PHE A 7 -1.26 0.97 11.04
CA PHE A 7 -1.99 1.07 9.78
C PHE A 7 -1.68 2.40 9.14
N LEU A 8 -1.55 2.39 7.82
CA LEU A 8 -1.47 3.61 7.02
C LEU A 8 -2.88 4.10 6.70
N SER A 9 -3.08 5.41 6.79
CA SER A 9 -4.29 6.09 6.35
C SER A 9 -4.40 6.08 4.82
N VAL A 10 -5.61 6.28 4.30
CA VAL A 10 -5.89 6.37 2.85
C VAL A 10 -4.98 7.40 2.17
N ASP A 11 -4.87 8.60 2.75
CA ASP A 11 -4.05 9.69 2.20
C ASP A 11 -2.55 9.35 2.23
N GLU A 12 -2.08 8.69 3.27
CA GLU A 12 -0.68 8.26 3.40
C GLU A 12 -0.32 7.26 2.29
N VAL A 13 -1.18 6.27 2.05
CA VAL A 13 -0.97 5.28 0.97
C VAL A 13 -1.04 5.93 -0.42
N ALA A 14 -1.93 6.89 -0.64
CA ALA A 14 -2.08 7.54 -1.93
C ALA A 14 -0.86 8.41 -2.30
N THR A 15 -0.29 9.08 -1.30
CA THR A 15 0.86 9.99 -1.47
C THR A 15 2.22 9.31 -1.36
N MET A 16 2.29 8.09 -0.80
CA MET A 16 3.51 7.28 -0.73
C MET A 16 4.15 7.08 -2.12
N PRO A 17 5.49 7.14 -2.27
CA PRO A 17 6.18 6.76 -3.51
C PRO A 17 5.80 5.35 -3.97
N LEU A 18 5.79 5.11 -5.28
CA LEU A 18 5.36 3.80 -5.82
C LEU A 18 6.28 2.67 -5.34
N GLU A 19 7.59 2.91 -5.35
CA GLU A 19 8.60 1.95 -4.91
C GLU A 19 8.43 1.58 -3.44
N GLU A 20 8.23 2.57 -2.57
CA GLU A 20 7.99 2.36 -1.14
C GLU A 20 6.70 1.57 -0.89
N LEU A 21 5.64 1.84 -1.67
CA LEU A 21 4.39 1.11 -1.57
C LEU A 21 4.55 -0.36 -1.99
N ILE A 22 5.36 -0.63 -3.02
CA ILE A 22 5.68 -1.99 -3.46
C ILE A 22 6.38 -2.75 -2.33
N GLU A 23 7.41 -2.15 -1.72
CA GLU A 23 8.13 -2.75 -0.59
C GLU A 23 7.22 -3.02 0.61
N PHE A 24 6.35 -2.06 0.96
CA PHE A 24 5.36 -2.21 2.02
C PHE A 24 4.40 -3.38 1.74
N ILE A 25 3.86 -3.47 0.52
CA ILE A 25 2.97 -4.55 0.11
C ILE A 25 3.69 -5.91 0.18
N GLN A 26 4.94 -5.99 -0.27
CA GLN A 26 5.74 -7.21 -0.19
C GLN A 26 5.95 -7.65 1.27
N GLN A 27 6.32 -6.72 2.15
CA GLN A 27 6.56 -6.99 3.57
C GLN A 27 5.29 -7.44 4.29
N LYS A 28 4.17 -6.71 4.13
CA LYS A 28 2.90 -7.01 4.80
C LYS A 28 2.23 -8.26 4.23
N SER A 29 2.27 -8.45 2.91
CA SER A 29 1.71 -9.65 2.28
C SER A 29 2.55 -10.90 2.49
N LYS A 30 3.80 -10.76 2.94
CA LYS A 30 4.83 -11.82 3.02
C LYS A 30 5.10 -12.43 1.64
N ASN A 31 5.26 -11.57 0.62
CA ASN A 31 5.50 -11.95 -0.78
C ASN A 31 4.43 -12.89 -1.37
N ARG A 32 3.17 -12.73 -0.96
CA ARG A 32 2.06 -13.57 -1.46
C ARG A 32 1.48 -13.10 -2.80
N PHE A 33 1.77 -11.86 -3.20
CA PHE A 33 1.39 -11.36 -4.51
C PHE A 33 2.48 -11.69 -5.53
N SER A 34 2.10 -12.36 -6.62
CA SER A 34 3.01 -12.64 -7.74
C SER A 34 3.41 -11.38 -8.51
N ASP A 35 2.60 -10.32 -8.40
CA ASP A 35 2.85 -9.01 -9.02
C ASP A 35 2.54 -7.88 -8.01
N PRO A 36 3.47 -7.56 -7.09
CA PRO A 36 3.27 -6.51 -6.10
C PRO A 36 3.24 -5.11 -6.74
N GLU A 37 3.87 -4.91 -7.89
CA GLU A 37 3.84 -3.65 -8.64
C GLU A 37 2.46 -3.37 -9.21
N GLY A 38 1.85 -4.33 -9.90
CA GLY A 38 0.48 -4.20 -10.42
C GLY A 38 -0.53 -3.95 -9.31
N VAL A 39 -0.36 -4.57 -8.14
CA VAL A 39 -1.18 -4.30 -6.95
C VAL A 39 -1.00 -2.87 -6.45
N ALA A 40 0.24 -2.38 -6.34
CA ALA A 40 0.54 -1.02 -5.90
C ALA A 40 -0.07 0.04 -6.85
N GLN A 41 0.08 -0.16 -8.17
CA GLN A 41 -0.50 0.72 -9.19
C GLN A 41 -2.04 0.73 -9.13
N ALA A 42 -2.66 -0.44 -8.99
CA ALA A 42 -4.12 -0.55 -8.86
C ALA A 42 -4.62 0.18 -7.61
N LEU A 43 -3.91 0.01 -6.49
CA LEU A 43 -4.24 0.67 -5.22
C LEU A 43 -4.15 2.19 -5.35
N LYS A 44 -3.03 2.73 -5.85
CA LYS A 44 -2.88 4.17 -6.08
C LYS A 44 -3.94 4.76 -7.00
N LYS A 45 -4.29 4.06 -8.07
CA LYS A 45 -5.33 4.50 -9.01
C LYS A 45 -6.71 4.58 -8.36
N LEU A 46 -7.04 3.62 -7.48
CA LEU A 46 -8.29 3.63 -6.73
C LEU A 46 -8.31 4.76 -5.71
N LEU A 47 -7.21 4.95 -4.98
CA LEU A 47 -7.11 5.96 -3.93
C LEU A 47 -7.04 7.38 -4.50
N GLY A 48 -6.35 7.63 -5.60
CA GLY A 48 -6.30 8.95 -6.23
C GLY A 48 -7.70 9.49 -6.55
N ARG A 49 -8.60 8.61 -7.01
CA ARG A 49 -10.01 8.96 -7.30
C ARG A 49 -10.85 9.32 -6.07
N LEU A 50 -10.40 8.98 -4.86
CA LEU A 50 -11.11 9.28 -3.61
C LEU A 50 -10.70 10.65 -3.03
N ILE A 51 -9.59 11.21 -3.49
CA ILE A 51 -8.97 12.42 -2.95
C ILE A 51 -9.08 13.60 -3.96
N ASP A 52 -9.57 13.32 -5.18
CA ASP A 52 -9.94 14.32 -6.20
C ASP A 52 -11.24 15.09 -5.86
#